data_AF-A0ABD1R2L9-F1
#
_entry.id   AF-A0ABD1R2L9-F1
#
_cell.length_a   1.000
_cell.length_b   1.000
_cell.length_c   1.000
_cell.angle_alpha   90.00
_cell.angle_beta   90.00
_cell.angle_gamma   90.00
#
_symmetry.space_group_name_H-M   'P 1'
#
loop_
_entity.id
_entity.type
_entity.pdbx_description
1 polymer ?
#
loop_
_entity_poly.entity_id
_entity_poly.type
_entity_poly.pdbx_seq_one_letter_code
_entity_poly.pdbx_strand_id
1 'polypeptide(L)'
;MAFSIIPIIFLIFSVLVPSFIASSLAVLDPEFVVQEVHRKVNASRRKLGFLSCNTGNPIDDCWRCDPNWEEHRQKLADCAIGFGKYAIGGRDGDVYVVTNSRDDDPVNPRPGTLRYAVIQDEPLWIIFARDMVIQLKEELIMNSFKTIDGRGARVHIAGGPCITVQYVTNIIIHGINIHDCTQGGNAMVRDSPHHYGWRTISDGDGVSIFGSSHVWVDHCSLSNCTDGLIDAIEGSTAITISNNFMTRHDKVMLLGHNDSYVQDKNMQVTIAFNHFGEGLVQRIPRCRHGYFHVVNNDYTRWKMYAIGGSAAPTINSQGNRFLAPNNIFSKEVTKHEYADESEWKNWNWRSEGDLMLNGAYFTPSGAGASSSYAKASSLSARPSSLVSSITSGAGALVCRKCSIY
;
A
#
# COMPACT_ATOMS: atom_id res chain seq x y z
N MET A 1 34.11 -65.15 -25.76
CA MET A 1 33.08 -64.15 -25.43
C MET A 1 33.37 -63.65 -24.02
N ALA A 2 34.05 -62.51 -23.90
CA ALA A 2 34.43 -61.90 -22.62
C ALA A 2 33.66 -60.58 -22.50
N PHE A 3 32.95 -60.41 -21.38
CA PHE A 3 32.16 -59.23 -21.06
C PHE A 3 33.08 -58.07 -20.67
N SER A 4 32.95 -56.93 -21.36
CA SER A 4 33.46 -55.63 -20.90
C SER A 4 32.27 -54.78 -20.47
N ILE A 5 32.22 -54.47 -19.18
CA ILE A 5 31.26 -53.55 -18.56
C ILE A 5 31.86 -52.15 -18.69
N ILE A 6 31.21 -51.28 -19.48
CA ILE A 6 31.54 -49.84 -19.56
C ILE A 6 30.62 -49.13 -18.57
N PRO A 7 31.13 -48.35 -17.60
CA PRO A 7 30.28 -47.52 -16.76
C PRO A 7 29.88 -46.27 -17.55
N ILE A 8 28.57 -46.09 -17.77
CA ILE A 8 28.00 -44.86 -18.29
C ILE A 8 28.03 -43.84 -17.14
N ILE A 9 28.97 -42.91 -17.20
CA ILE A 9 29.01 -41.73 -16.33
C ILE A 9 27.87 -40.80 -16.76
N PHE A 10 26.78 -40.76 -16.00
CA PHE A 10 25.79 -39.69 -16.08
C PHE A 10 26.43 -38.41 -15.54
N LEU A 11 26.92 -37.57 -16.44
CA LEU A 11 27.25 -36.18 -16.16
C LEU A 11 25.94 -35.42 -15.91
N ILE A 12 25.54 -35.32 -14.64
CA ILE A 12 24.56 -34.34 -14.19
C ILE A 12 25.22 -32.98 -14.38
N PHE A 13 24.94 -32.33 -15.50
CA PHE A 13 25.14 -30.89 -15.62
C PHE A 13 24.14 -30.24 -14.66
N SER A 14 24.58 -29.96 -13.44
CA SER A 14 23.94 -28.98 -12.58
C SER A 14 24.05 -27.64 -13.30
N VAL A 15 23.04 -27.31 -14.09
CA VAL A 15 22.82 -25.94 -14.54
C VAL A 15 22.53 -25.17 -13.27
N LEU A 16 23.58 -24.56 -12.71
CA LEU A 16 23.47 -23.46 -11.77
C LEU A 16 22.77 -22.33 -12.54
N VAL A 17 21.44 -22.37 -12.56
CA VAL A 17 20.64 -21.19 -12.81
C VAL A 17 21.09 -20.22 -11.71
N PRO A 18 21.63 -19.04 -12.03
CA PRO A 18 21.81 -18.03 -11.02
C PRO A 18 20.40 -17.69 -10.55
N SER A 19 20.02 -18.22 -9.39
CA SER A 19 18.95 -17.65 -8.61
C SER A 19 19.39 -16.23 -8.31
N PHE A 20 19.04 -15.29 -9.19
CA PHE A 20 19.00 -13.88 -8.83
C PHE A 20 17.90 -13.76 -7.77
N ILE A 21 18.26 -14.09 -6.53
CA ILE A 21 17.60 -13.53 -5.37
C ILE A 21 17.94 -12.04 -5.47
N ALA A 22 17.12 -11.29 -6.21
CA ALA A 22 17.03 -9.87 -6.03
C ALA A 22 16.55 -9.70 -4.58
N SER A 23 17.52 -9.64 -3.67
CA SER A 23 17.26 -9.36 -2.27
C SER A 23 16.66 -7.97 -2.24
N SER A 24 15.32 -7.91 -2.16
CA SER A 24 14.55 -6.71 -1.87
C SER A 24 14.85 -6.35 -0.40
N LEU A 25 16.04 -5.81 -0.18
CA LEU A 25 16.55 -5.57 1.16
C LEU A 25 15.67 -4.51 1.82
N ALA A 26 14.96 -4.93 2.87
CA ALA A 26 14.44 -4.01 3.86
C ALA A 26 15.55 -3.02 4.25
N VAL A 27 15.20 -1.75 4.42
CA VAL A 27 16.19 -0.73 4.75
C VAL A 27 16.82 -1.08 6.09
N LEU A 28 18.15 -1.16 6.13
CA LEU A 28 18.91 -1.59 7.33
C LEU A 28 18.62 -0.73 8.56
N ASP A 29 18.38 0.57 8.36
CA ASP A 29 17.98 1.51 9.41
C ASP A 29 16.61 2.14 9.05
N PRO A 30 15.49 1.55 9.52
CA PRO A 30 14.15 2.09 9.28
C PRO A 30 13.97 3.52 9.81
N GLU A 31 14.71 3.89 10.86
CA GLU A 31 14.64 5.22 11.48
C GLU A 31 15.13 6.32 10.54
N PHE A 32 16.11 6.00 9.68
CA PHE A 32 16.56 6.94 8.65
C PHE A 32 15.45 7.28 7.65
N VAL A 33 14.61 6.30 7.30
CA VAL A 33 13.46 6.54 6.39
C VAL A 33 12.41 7.41 7.08
N VAL A 34 12.15 7.19 8.38
CA VAL A 34 11.27 8.06 9.18
C VAL A 34 11.80 9.50 9.20
N GLN A 35 13.11 9.70 9.40
CA GLN A 35 13.75 11.02 9.34
C GLN A 35 13.59 11.68 7.97
N GLU A 36 13.73 10.92 6.89
CA GLU A 36 13.56 11.44 5.52
C GLU A 36 12.11 11.84 5.24
N VAL A 37 11.14 11.06 5.70
CA VAL A 37 9.72 11.41 5.66
C VAL A 37 9.50 12.74 6.37
N HIS A 38 9.98 12.89 7.60
CA HIS A 38 9.87 14.15 8.34
C HIS A 38 10.53 15.33 7.63
N ARG A 39 11.69 15.12 7.01
CA ARG A 39 12.36 16.16 6.22
C ARG A 39 11.52 16.58 5.03
N LYS A 40 10.95 15.63 4.26
CA LYS A 40 10.07 15.96 3.12
C LYS A 40 8.79 16.67 3.59
N VAL A 41 8.19 16.20 4.67
CA VAL A 41 7.01 16.82 5.31
C VAL A 41 7.28 18.26 5.73
N ASN A 42 8.43 18.51 6.35
CA ASN A 42 8.84 19.86 6.77
C ASN A 42 9.33 20.73 5.61
N ALA A 43 9.91 20.18 4.54
CA ALA A 43 10.38 20.96 3.40
C ALA A 43 9.25 21.67 2.65
N SER A 44 8.05 21.08 2.58
CA SER A 44 6.85 21.76 2.05
C SER A 44 6.51 23.04 2.86
N ARG A 45 6.99 23.22 4.11
CA ARG A 45 6.83 24.47 4.88
C ARG A 45 7.60 25.67 4.29
N ARG A 46 8.66 25.43 3.50
CA ARG A 46 9.62 26.45 3.07
C ARG A 46 9.58 26.79 1.57
N LYS A 47 8.85 26.02 0.75
CA LYS A 47 8.72 26.30 -0.69
C LYS A 47 7.64 27.36 -0.92
N LEU A 48 8.05 28.63 -0.90
CA LEU A 48 7.29 29.80 -1.39
C LEU A 48 7.24 29.89 -2.94
N GLY A 49 7.38 28.76 -3.64
CA GLY A 49 7.47 28.74 -5.10
C GLY A 49 6.11 28.71 -5.78
N PHE A 50 5.99 29.39 -6.92
CA PHE A 50 4.79 29.50 -7.78
C PHE A 50 4.21 28.15 -8.27
N LEU A 51 4.92 27.03 -8.08
CA LEU A 51 4.58 25.67 -8.56
C LEU A 51 4.18 24.68 -7.44
N SER A 52 4.13 25.11 -6.18
CA SER A 52 3.72 24.26 -5.05
C SER A 52 2.23 24.42 -4.78
N CYS A 53 1.50 23.32 -4.61
CA CYS A 53 0.08 23.39 -4.22
C CYS A 53 -0.14 24.02 -2.85
N ASN A 54 0.92 24.05 -2.02
CA ASN A 54 0.89 24.57 -0.66
C ASN A 54 -0.26 23.99 0.17
N THR A 55 -0.68 22.76 -0.14
CA THR A 55 -1.67 22.02 0.65
C THR A 55 -1.08 21.64 2.00
N GLY A 56 0.25 21.54 2.08
CA GLY A 56 0.97 21.04 3.25
C GLY A 56 1.19 19.52 3.21
N ASN A 57 0.62 18.84 2.22
CA ASN A 57 0.87 17.44 1.91
C ASN A 57 2.02 17.36 0.88
N PRO A 58 3.21 16.86 1.27
CA PRO A 58 4.39 16.85 0.40
C PRO A 58 4.27 15.92 -0.82
N ILE A 59 3.38 14.92 -0.77
CA ILE A 59 3.13 14.03 -1.91
C ILE A 59 2.37 14.81 -2.97
N ASP A 60 1.24 15.40 -2.61
CA ASP A 60 0.39 16.16 -3.53
C ASP A 60 1.08 17.42 -4.02
N ASP A 61 1.75 18.15 -3.12
CA ASP A 61 2.50 19.37 -3.46
C ASP A 61 3.62 19.12 -4.49
N CYS A 62 4.04 17.86 -4.70
CA CYS A 62 5.07 17.48 -5.66
C CYS A 62 4.56 17.35 -7.11
N TRP A 63 3.30 16.95 -7.33
CA TRP A 63 2.77 16.68 -8.67
C TRP A 63 1.44 17.37 -8.99
N ARG A 64 0.56 17.59 -8.00
CA ARG A 64 -0.86 17.94 -8.23
C ARG A 64 -1.05 19.32 -8.87
N CYS A 65 -0.08 20.23 -8.69
CA CYS A 65 -0.13 21.59 -9.24
C CYS A 65 0.70 21.78 -10.49
N ASP A 66 1.15 20.69 -11.10
CA ASP A 66 1.65 20.75 -12.47
C ASP A 66 0.44 21.01 -13.40
N PRO A 67 0.33 22.18 -14.05
CA PRO A 67 -0.78 22.45 -14.96
C PRO A 67 -0.76 21.50 -16.17
N ASN A 68 0.40 20.91 -16.47
CA ASN A 68 0.62 19.96 -17.56
C ASN A 68 0.79 18.54 -17.02
N TRP A 69 0.20 18.20 -15.87
CA TRP A 69 0.26 16.86 -15.27
C TRP A 69 -0.12 15.75 -16.25
N GLU A 70 -0.98 16.03 -17.23
CA GLU A 70 -1.42 15.07 -18.25
C GLU A 70 -0.29 14.71 -19.22
N GLU A 71 0.54 15.68 -19.60
CA GLU A 71 1.75 15.45 -20.42
C GLU A 71 2.91 14.91 -19.56
N HIS A 72 2.91 15.24 -18.27
CA HIS A 72 3.92 14.81 -17.30
C HIS A 72 3.44 13.72 -16.33
N ARG A 73 2.53 12.83 -16.77
CA ARG A 73 1.86 11.85 -15.89
C ARG A 73 2.84 11.08 -15.01
N GLN A 74 3.94 10.63 -15.61
CA GLN A 74 4.93 9.77 -14.96
C GLN A 74 5.73 10.47 -13.84
N LYS A 75 5.73 11.82 -13.79
CA LYS A 75 6.34 12.62 -12.71
C LYS A 75 5.79 12.25 -11.32
N LEU A 76 4.57 11.74 -11.25
CA LEU A 76 3.97 11.22 -10.03
C LEU A 76 4.90 10.22 -9.31
N ALA A 77 5.60 9.35 -10.05
CA ALA A 77 6.46 8.32 -9.49
C ALA A 77 7.66 8.86 -8.68
N ASP A 78 8.01 10.15 -8.83
CA ASP A 78 9.07 10.80 -8.05
C ASP A 78 8.58 11.37 -6.71
N CYS A 79 7.26 11.39 -6.50
CA CYS A 79 6.61 12.09 -5.39
C CYS A 79 6.37 11.21 -4.16
N ALA A 80 6.54 9.89 -4.29
CA ALA A 80 6.42 8.97 -3.17
C ALA A 80 7.37 9.33 -2.02
N ILE A 81 6.94 9.00 -0.80
CA ILE A 81 7.72 9.14 0.43
C ILE A 81 7.68 7.83 1.21
N GLY A 82 8.43 7.75 2.31
CA GLY A 82 8.40 6.58 3.18
C GLY A 82 9.12 5.38 2.58
N PHE A 83 8.77 4.20 3.08
CA PHE A 83 9.42 2.95 2.66
C PHE A 83 9.15 2.61 1.19
N GLY A 84 7.99 2.97 0.65
CA GLY A 84 7.65 2.81 -0.77
C GLY A 84 8.17 3.91 -1.70
N LYS A 85 9.05 4.82 -1.24
CA LYS A 85 9.52 5.96 -2.06
C LYS A 85 10.24 5.58 -3.36
N TYR A 86 10.70 4.33 -3.48
CA TYR A 86 11.36 3.80 -4.67
C TYR A 86 10.43 2.95 -5.55
N ALA A 87 9.13 2.89 -5.25
CA ALA A 87 8.14 2.30 -6.14
C ALA A 87 8.01 3.17 -7.40
N ILE A 88 8.77 2.84 -8.45
CA ILE A 88 8.76 3.62 -9.70
C ILE A 88 7.61 3.26 -10.64
N GLY A 89 6.87 2.19 -10.34
CA GLY A 89 5.77 1.74 -11.19
C GLY A 89 6.23 1.45 -12.61
N GLY A 90 5.43 1.87 -13.59
CA GLY A 90 5.75 1.83 -15.02
C GLY A 90 6.41 3.10 -15.56
N ARG A 91 7.07 3.90 -14.71
CA ARG A 91 7.85 5.07 -15.17
C ARG A 91 8.89 4.61 -16.21
N ASP A 92 9.19 5.48 -17.17
CA ASP A 92 10.12 5.26 -18.28
C ASP A 92 9.61 4.23 -19.31
N GLY A 93 8.42 3.66 -19.09
CA GLY A 93 7.69 2.82 -20.02
C GLY A 93 6.66 3.57 -20.86
N ASP A 94 6.06 2.84 -21.81
CA ASP A 94 5.02 3.40 -22.67
C ASP A 94 3.70 3.62 -21.93
N VAL A 95 2.93 4.61 -22.39
CA VAL A 95 1.57 4.82 -21.91
C VAL A 95 0.63 3.84 -22.60
N TYR A 96 -0.03 2.99 -21.80
CA TYR A 96 -1.08 2.09 -22.28
C TYR A 96 -2.45 2.67 -21.95
N VAL A 97 -3.34 2.76 -22.95
CA VAL A 97 -4.70 3.28 -22.75
C VAL A 97 -5.71 2.13 -22.73
N VAL A 98 -6.31 1.90 -21.56
CA VAL A 98 -7.46 1.00 -21.41
C VAL A 98 -8.67 1.64 -22.09
N THR A 99 -9.19 0.93 -23.09
CA THR A 99 -10.35 1.36 -23.91
C THR A 99 -11.56 0.45 -23.75
N ASN A 100 -11.37 -0.71 -23.13
CA ASN A 100 -12.39 -1.73 -22.92
C ASN A 100 -12.40 -2.18 -21.45
N SER A 101 -13.56 -2.09 -20.80
CA SER A 101 -13.74 -2.46 -19.39
C SER A 101 -14.07 -3.93 -19.16
N ARG A 102 -14.17 -4.75 -20.21
CA ARG A 102 -14.47 -6.19 -20.10
C ARG A 102 -13.28 -6.99 -19.60
N ASP A 103 -13.58 -8.08 -18.90
CA ASP A 103 -12.62 -9.06 -18.37
C ASP A 103 -13.09 -10.50 -18.60
N ASP A 104 -13.52 -10.80 -19.83
CA ASP A 104 -14.27 -12.03 -20.14
C ASP A 104 -13.42 -13.33 -20.01
N ASP A 105 -12.11 -13.23 -20.26
CA ASP A 105 -11.15 -14.33 -20.31
C ASP A 105 -9.87 -14.00 -19.49
N PRO A 106 -9.72 -14.55 -18.28
CA PRO A 106 -8.55 -14.38 -17.42
C PRO A 106 -7.25 -14.98 -17.96
N VAL A 107 -7.33 -15.88 -18.94
CA VAL A 107 -6.17 -16.53 -19.57
C VAL A 107 -5.79 -15.83 -20.86
N ASN A 108 -6.73 -15.34 -21.67
CA ASN A 108 -6.45 -14.68 -22.94
C ASN A 108 -7.07 -13.27 -22.99
N PRO A 109 -6.57 -12.33 -22.16
CA PRO A 109 -7.09 -10.98 -22.15
C PRO A 109 -6.87 -10.29 -23.51
N ARG A 110 -7.84 -9.51 -23.95
CA ARG A 110 -7.76 -8.82 -25.24
C ARG A 110 -6.99 -7.50 -25.12
N PRO A 111 -6.21 -7.10 -26.14
CA PRO A 111 -5.70 -5.73 -26.21
C PRO A 111 -6.82 -4.70 -26.03
N GLY A 112 -6.51 -3.60 -25.36
CA GLY A 112 -7.43 -2.57 -24.89
C GLY A 112 -8.02 -2.80 -23.49
N THR A 113 -7.80 -3.97 -22.86
CA THR A 113 -8.29 -4.27 -21.50
C THR A 113 -7.23 -4.01 -20.42
N LEU A 114 -7.67 -3.78 -19.19
CA LEU A 114 -6.77 -3.62 -18.04
C LEU A 114 -5.93 -4.89 -17.80
N ARG A 115 -6.55 -6.08 -17.87
CA ARG A 115 -5.83 -7.35 -17.66
C ARG A 115 -4.72 -7.55 -18.68
N TYR A 116 -4.95 -7.21 -19.95
CA TYR A 116 -3.88 -7.29 -20.95
C TYR A 116 -2.71 -6.38 -20.58
N ALA A 117 -2.98 -5.14 -20.15
CA ALA A 117 -1.94 -4.17 -19.84
C ALA A 117 -1.06 -4.60 -18.67
N VAL A 118 -1.66 -5.05 -17.56
CA VAL A 118 -0.92 -5.30 -16.32
C VAL A 118 0.00 -6.53 -16.39
N ILE A 119 -0.24 -7.45 -17.32
CA ILE A 119 0.58 -8.66 -17.46
C ILE A 119 1.77 -8.48 -18.41
N GLN A 120 1.91 -7.36 -19.13
CA GLN A 120 3.01 -7.21 -20.09
C GLN A 120 4.38 -7.22 -19.40
N ASP A 121 5.43 -7.62 -20.13
CA ASP A 121 6.79 -7.70 -19.57
C ASP A 121 7.43 -6.32 -19.46
N GLU A 122 7.17 -5.43 -20.42
CA GLU A 122 7.66 -4.07 -20.41
C GLU A 122 7.02 -3.23 -19.30
N PRO A 123 7.74 -2.22 -18.77
CA PRO A 123 7.14 -1.22 -17.90
C PRO A 123 5.97 -0.51 -18.61
N LEU A 124 4.83 -0.36 -17.95
CA LEU A 124 3.67 0.33 -18.53
C LEU A 124 3.03 1.31 -17.56
N TRP A 125 2.77 2.52 -18.07
CA TRP A 125 1.95 3.53 -17.41
C TRP A 125 0.52 3.42 -17.94
N ILE A 126 -0.36 2.76 -17.18
CA ILE A 126 -1.69 2.37 -17.62
C ILE A 126 -2.71 3.43 -17.23
N ILE A 127 -3.36 4.04 -18.22
CA ILE A 127 -4.39 5.07 -18.06
C ILE A 127 -5.72 4.61 -18.69
N PHE A 128 -6.78 5.38 -18.50
CA PHE A 128 -8.13 5.02 -18.92
C PHE A 128 -8.72 6.06 -19.87
N ALA A 129 -9.26 5.60 -21.00
CA ALA A 129 -9.81 6.48 -22.04
C ALA A 129 -11.07 7.26 -21.61
N ARG A 130 -11.78 6.77 -20.59
CA ARG A 130 -13.06 7.30 -20.09
C ARG A 130 -13.37 6.70 -18.73
N ASP A 131 -14.43 7.20 -18.09
CA ASP A 131 -15.02 6.58 -16.91
C ASP A 131 -15.37 5.11 -17.20
N MET A 132 -15.01 4.22 -16.28
CA MET A 132 -15.19 2.77 -16.44
C MET A 132 -15.52 2.12 -15.10
N VAL A 133 -16.42 1.13 -15.17
CA VAL A 133 -16.58 0.11 -14.13
C VAL A 133 -16.05 -1.19 -14.71
N ILE A 134 -15.02 -1.74 -14.07
CA ILE A 134 -14.34 -2.98 -14.44
C ILE A 134 -14.72 -4.01 -13.39
N GLN A 135 -15.58 -4.94 -13.78
CA GLN A 135 -15.86 -6.13 -12.99
C GLN A 135 -14.94 -7.24 -13.48
N LEU A 136 -13.94 -7.56 -12.68
CA LEU A 136 -13.00 -8.63 -13.00
C LEU A 136 -13.70 -9.98 -12.80
N LYS A 137 -13.32 -10.95 -13.62
CA LYS A 137 -13.82 -12.32 -13.49
C LYS A 137 -13.01 -13.15 -12.49
N GLU A 138 -11.71 -12.84 -12.40
CA GLU A 138 -10.74 -13.45 -11.50
C GLU A 138 -9.80 -12.36 -10.95
N GLU A 139 -8.99 -12.67 -9.94
CA GLU A 139 -8.00 -11.74 -9.40
C GLU A 139 -7.16 -11.11 -10.53
N LEU A 140 -6.95 -9.79 -10.47
CA LEU A 140 -6.06 -9.08 -11.39
C LEU A 140 -4.62 -9.22 -10.91
N ILE A 141 -4.00 -10.33 -11.31
CA ILE A 141 -2.58 -10.58 -11.12
C ILE A 141 -1.81 -9.81 -12.19
N MET A 142 -0.65 -9.26 -11.82
CA MET A 142 0.16 -8.40 -12.67
C MET A 142 1.64 -8.73 -12.62
N ASN A 143 2.36 -8.28 -13.64
CA ASN A 143 3.81 -8.32 -13.69
C ASN A 143 4.43 -7.07 -13.01
N SER A 144 5.74 -7.07 -12.80
CA SER A 144 6.48 -5.93 -12.23
C SER A 144 6.42 -4.68 -13.11
N PHE A 145 6.76 -3.53 -12.54
CA PHE A 145 6.87 -2.24 -13.25
C PHE A 145 5.57 -1.77 -13.89
N LYS A 146 4.50 -1.72 -13.10
CA LYS A 146 3.18 -1.27 -13.57
C LYS A 146 2.69 -0.09 -12.76
N THR A 147 2.16 0.91 -13.44
CA THR A 147 1.36 1.96 -12.81
C THR A 147 -0.07 1.84 -13.32
N ILE A 148 -1.05 1.73 -12.42
CA ILE A 148 -2.46 1.93 -12.71
C ILE A 148 -2.81 3.36 -12.30
N ASP A 149 -3.06 4.24 -13.25
CA ASP A 149 -3.30 5.68 -13.05
C ASP A 149 -4.73 6.06 -13.47
N GLY A 150 -5.60 6.24 -12.47
CA GLY A 150 -6.99 6.66 -12.67
C GLY A 150 -7.17 8.14 -13.01
N ARG A 151 -6.11 8.98 -12.98
CA ARG A 151 -6.27 10.43 -13.20
C ARG A 151 -6.84 10.73 -14.59
N GLY A 152 -7.89 11.55 -14.59
CA GLY A 152 -8.61 11.96 -15.81
C GLY A 152 -9.88 11.14 -16.09
N ALA A 153 -10.11 10.04 -15.37
CA ALA A 153 -11.30 9.21 -15.50
C ALA A 153 -11.81 8.73 -14.14
N ARG A 154 -13.11 8.48 -14.02
CA ARG A 154 -13.66 7.79 -12.84
C ARG A 154 -13.62 6.29 -13.07
N VAL A 155 -12.63 5.63 -12.49
CA VAL A 155 -12.41 4.20 -12.65
C VAL A 155 -12.82 3.47 -11.37
N HIS A 156 -13.63 2.43 -11.54
CA HIS A 156 -14.06 1.53 -10.48
C HIS A 156 -13.61 0.10 -10.82
N ILE A 157 -12.93 -0.56 -9.90
CA ILE A 157 -12.75 -2.01 -9.90
C ILE A 157 -13.68 -2.55 -8.81
N ALA A 158 -14.76 -3.21 -9.21
CA ALA A 158 -15.85 -3.53 -8.29
C ALA A 158 -16.75 -4.69 -8.72
N GLY A 159 -17.41 -5.32 -7.73
CA GLY A 159 -18.44 -6.35 -7.93
C GLY A 159 -17.90 -7.72 -8.36
N GLY A 160 -16.60 -7.94 -8.20
CA GLY A 160 -15.90 -9.18 -8.51
C GLY A 160 -14.59 -9.25 -7.70
N PRO A 161 -13.69 -10.19 -8.03
CA PRO A 161 -12.33 -10.17 -7.49
C PRO A 161 -11.61 -8.87 -7.83
N CYS A 162 -10.58 -8.52 -7.07
CA CYS A 162 -9.86 -7.26 -7.22
C CYS A 162 -8.37 -7.48 -7.46
N ILE A 163 -7.49 -6.65 -6.89
CA ILE A 163 -6.09 -6.56 -7.29
C ILE A 163 -5.21 -7.47 -6.44
N THR A 164 -4.32 -8.23 -7.09
CA THR A 164 -3.33 -9.08 -6.42
C THR A 164 -1.93 -8.78 -6.97
N VAL A 165 -1.09 -8.18 -6.12
CA VAL A 165 0.31 -7.87 -6.37
C VAL A 165 1.15 -8.99 -5.74
N GLN A 166 1.50 -10.00 -6.52
CA GLN A 166 2.12 -11.21 -6.02
C GLN A 166 3.52 -11.44 -6.62
N TYR A 167 4.54 -11.56 -5.76
CA TYR A 167 5.93 -11.86 -6.11
C TYR A 167 6.54 -10.92 -7.17
N VAL A 168 6.04 -9.68 -7.23
CA VAL A 168 6.50 -8.63 -8.15
C VAL A 168 7.00 -7.40 -7.41
N THR A 169 7.66 -6.51 -8.14
CA THR A 169 8.20 -5.25 -7.60
C THR A 169 7.82 -4.04 -8.46
N ASN A 170 7.91 -2.85 -7.87
CA ASN A 170 7.70 -1.56 -8.55
C ASN A 170 6.28 -1.43 -9.10
N ILE A 171 5.31 -1.36 -8.20
CA ILE A 171 3.89 -1.21 -8.54
C ILE A 171 3.36 0.10 -7.94
N ILE A 172 2.65 0.87 -8.76
CA ILE A 172 1.89 2.05 -8.31
C ILE A 172 0.41 1.80 -8.63
N ILE A 173 -0.45 1.91 -7.63
CA ILE A 173 -1.91 1.88 -7.79
C ILE A 173 -2.41 3.25 -7.34
N HIS A 174 -2.87 4.07 -8.30
CA HIS A 174 -3.15 5.48 -8.06
C HIS A 174 -4.51 5.92 -8.61
N GLY A 175 -5.30 6.61 -7.78
CA GLY A 175 -6.44 7.39 -8.26
C GLY A 175 -7.68 6.59 -8.67
N ILE A 176 -7.85 5.35 -8.18
CA ILE A 176 -8.97 4.47 -8.55
C ILE A 176 -9.90 4.15 -7.36
N ASN A 177 -11.13 3.76 -7.67
CA ASN A 177 -12.12 3.30 -6.70
C ASN A 177 -12.10 1.75 -6.67
N ILE A 178 -11.97 1.15 -5.49
CA ILE A 178 -11.90 -0.29 -5.28
C ILE A 178 -12.94 -0.66 -4.24
N HIS A 179 -14.00 -1.37 -4.61
CA HIS A 179 -15.08 -1.66 -3.66
C HIS A 179 -15.93 -2.85 -4.06
N ASP A 180 -16.69 -3.39 -3.11
CA ASP A 180 -17.55 -4.55 -3.35
C ASP A 180 -16.76 -5.74 -3.93
N CYS A 181 -15.51 -5.89 -3.48
CA CYS A 181 -14.65 -6.98 -3.90
C CYS A 181 -15.15 -8.30 -3.32
N THR A 182 -15.23 -9.32 -4.17
CA THR A 182 -15.71 -10.66 -3.82
C THR A 182 -14.66 -11.71 -4.11
N GLN A 183 -14.84 -12.89 -3.53
CA GLN A 183 -13.98 -14.04 -3.83
C GLN A 183 -14.06 -14.40 -5.32
N GLY A 184 -12.92 -14.80 -5.88
CA GLY A 184 -12.79 -15.46 -7.18
C GLY A 184 -11.95 -16.72 -7.02
N GLY A 185 -11.69 -17.43 -8.11
CA GLY A 185 -10.74 -18.54 -8.15
C GLY A 185 -11.36 -19.84 -8.64
N ASN A 186 -10.61 -20.92 -8.42
CA ASN A 186 -10.81 -22.20 -9.09
C ASN A 186 -10.78 -22.06 -10.62
N ALA A 187 -9.82 -21.25 -11.09
CA ALA A 187 -9.65 -20.91 -12.49
C ALA A 187 -8.18 -20.80 -12.85
N MET A 188 -7.89 -20.95 -14.15
CA MET A 188 -6.60 -20.57 -14.70
C MET A 188 -6.56 -19.05 -14.87
N VAL A 189 -5.49 -18.40 -14.39
CA VAL A 189 -5.31 -16.95 -14.47
C VAL A 189 -3.91 -16.64 -15.00
N ARG A 190 -3.83 -15.74 -15.98
CA ARG A 190 -2.58 -15.25 -16.55
C ARG A 190 -1.97 -14.14 -15.69
N ASP A 191 -0.67 -14.22 -15.45
CA ASP A 191 0.12 -13.24 -14.69
C ASP A 191 1.23 -12.58 -15.53
N SER A 192 1.60 -13.17 -16.67
CA SER A 192 2.58 -12.65 -17.64
C SER A 192 2.24 -13.09 -19.07
N PRO A 193 2.92 -12.60 -20.12
CA PRO A 193 2.65 -13.03 -21.50
C PRO A 193 2.97 -14.51 -21.70
N HIS A 194 3.85 -15.07 -20.86
CA HIS A 194 4.40 -16.41 -21.01
C HIS A 194 3.92 -17.42 -19.95
N HIS A 195 3.23 -16.97 -18.90
CA HIS A 195 2.79 -17.83 -17.82
C HIS A 195 1.32 -17.57 -17.43
N TYR A 196 0.62 -18.65 -17.08
CA TYR A 196 -0.68 -18.63 -16.43
C TYR A 196 -0.76 -19.88 -15.55
N GLY A 197 -1.41 -19.76 -14.39
CA GLY A 197 -1.44 -20.80 -13.37
C GLY A 197 -2.82 -21.01 -12.78
N TRP A 198 -3.02 -22.15 -12.11
CA TRP A 198 -4.25 -22.42 -11.37
C TRP A 198 -4.30 -21.56 -10.10
N ARG A 199 -5.41 -20.85 -9.90
CA ARG A 199 -5.69 -20.05 -8.70
C ARG A 199 -6.77 -20.72 -7.88
N THR A 200 -6.51 -20.90 -6.59
CA THR A 200 -7.54 -21.29 -5.61
C THR A 200 -8.43 -20.10 -5.28
N ILE A 201 -9.41 -20.33 -4.42
CA ILE A 201 -10.33 -19.29 -3.96
C ILE A 201 -9.53 -18.16 -3.29
N SER A 202 -9.76 -16.92 -3.72
CA SER A 202 -9.24 -15.71 -3.09
C SER A 202 -10.14 -15.23 -1.96
N ASP A 203 -9.59 -14.44 -1.03
CA ASP A 203 -10.33 -13.96 0.14
C ASP A 203 -11.34 -12.84 -0.20
N GLY A 204 -11.15 -12.16 -1.35
CA GLY A 204 -11.97 -11.04 -1.77
C GLY A 204 -11.51 -9.70 -1.18
N ASP A 205 -10.20 -9.53 -1.03
CA ASP A 205 -9.56 -8.28 -0.65
C ASP A 205 -9.66 -7.22 -1.75
N GLY A 206 -9.55 -5.93 -1.38
CA GLY A 206 -9.40 -4.85 -2.35
C GLY A 206 -8.05 -4.88 -3.08
N VAL A 207 -6.96 -4.84 -2.31
CA VAL A 207 -5.58 -4.93 -2.79
C VAL A 207 -4.83 -5.93 -1.91
N SER A 208 -4.43 -7.05 -2.49
CA SER A 208 -3.59 -8.06 -1.83
C SER A 208 -2.14 -7.93 -2.30
N ILE A 209 -1.19 -7.75 -1.37
CA ILE A 209 0.25 -7.62 -1.63
C ILE A 209 0.95 -8.82 -0.98
N PHE A 210 1.49 -9.71 -1.81
CA PHE A 210 1.98 -11.01 -1.40
C PHE A 210 3.44 -11.20 -1.85
N GLY A 211 4.37 -11.28 -0.90
CA GLY A 211 5.80 -11.45 -1.20
C GLY A 211 6.36 -10.40 -2.17
N SER A 212 5.85 -9.17 -2.11
CA SER A 212 6.13 -8.10 -3.06
C SER A 212 6.88 -6.93 -2.43
N SER A 213 7.60 -6.17 -3.26
CA SER A 213 8.36 -5.01 -2.76
C SER A 213 8.21 -3.77 -3.63
N HIS A 214 8.50 -2.59 -3.06
CA HIS A 214 8.40 -1.31 -3.78
C HIS A 214 6.99 -1.10 -4.35
N VAL A 215 6.00 -1.05 -3.43
CA VAL A 215 4.58 -0.88 -3.78
C VAL A 215 4.07 0.44 -3.20
N TRP A 216 3.33 1.19 -4.01
CA TRP A 216 2.70 2.44 -3.59
C TRP A 216 1.21 2.43 -3.94
N VAL A 217 0.36 2.45 -2.91
CA VAL A 217 -1.09 2.58 -3.04
C VAL A 217 -1.48 4.00 -2.63
N ASP A 218 -1.84 4.82 -3.61
CA ASP A 218 -2.01 6.26 -3.44
C ASP A 218 -3.35 6.75 -3.97
N HIS A 219 -4.01 7.70 -3.29
CA HIS A 219 -5.24 8.32 -3.80
C HIS A 219 -6.31 7.32 -4.24
N CYS A 220 -6.43 6.18 -3.57
CA CYS A 220 -7.48 5.21 -3.85
C CYS A 220 -8.65 5.39 -2.88
N SER A 221 -9.87 5.14 -3.36
CA SER A 221 -11.06 5.08 -2.52
C SER A 221 -11.47 3.62 -2.33
N LEU A 222 -11.41 3.12 -1.10
CA LEU A 222 -11.65 1.70 -0.78
C LEU A 222 -12.82 1.50 0.20
N SER A 223 -13.70 0.55 -0.09
CA SER A 223 -14.81 0.22 0.83
C SER A 223 -15.49 -1.12 0.54
N ASN A 224 -16.12 -1.71 1.55
CA ASN A 224 -17.08 -2.81 1.41
C ASN A 224 -16.56 -4.05 0.64
N CYS A 225 -15.32 -4.45 0.88
CA CYS A 225 -14.80 -5.71 0.33
C CYS A 225 -15.26 -6.91 1.18
N THR A 226 -15.01 -8.14 0.70
CA THR A 226 -15.43 -9.35 1.43
C THR A 226 -14.54 -9.62 2.65
N ASP A 227 -13.22 -9.47 2.54
CA ASP A 227 -12.29 -9.62 3.67
C ASP A 227 -11.54 -8.32 4.00
N GLY A 228 -10.35 -8.08 3.46
CA GLY A 228 -9.51 -6.89 3.68
C GLY A 228 -9.75 -5.76 2.66
N LEU A 229 -9.40 -4.50 3.01
CA LEU A 229 -9.24 -3.46 1.96
C LEU A 229 -7.83 -3.50 1.36
N ILE A 230 -6.80 -3.50 2.22
CA ILE A 230 -5.40 -3.63 1.80
C ILE A 230 -4.67 -4.59 2.73
N ASP A 231 -4.22 -5.71 2.18
CA ASP A 231 -3.48 -6.72 2.92
C ASP A 231 -2.06 -6.84 2.35
N ALA A 232 -1.05 -6.85 3.22
CA ALA A 232 0.35 -7.07 2.84
C ALA A 232 0.97 -8.15 3.71
N ILE A 233 1.41 -9.25 3.10
CA ILE A 233 1.80 -10.48 3.79
C ILE A 233 3.02 -11.14 3.14
N GLU A 234 3.53 -12.19 3.76
CA GLU A 234 4.49 -13.13 3.16
C GLU A 234 5.81 -12.47 2.75
N GLY A 235 6.37 -11.65 3.66
CA GLY A 235 7.65 -10.98 3.46
C GLY A 235 7.57 -9.70 2.62
N SER A 236 6.37 -9.22 2.33
CA SER A 236 6.19 -7.96 1.59
C SER A 236 6.82 -6.77 2.34
N THR A 237 7.50 -5.87 1.62
CA THR A 237 8.23 -4.75 2.24
C THR A 237 8.40 -3.56 1.28
N ALA A 238 8.97 -2.45 1.77
CA ALA A 238 9.13 -1.22 0.99
C ALA A 238 7.79 -0.72 0.42
N ILE A 239 6.82 -0.52 1.32
CA ILE A 239 5.44 -0.14 0.95
C ILE A 239 5.10 1.25 1.48
N THR A 240 4.41 2.04 0.67
CA THR A 240 3.73 3.27 1.12
C THR A 240 2.25 3.20 0.78
N ILE A 241 1.40 3.52 1.75
CA ILE A 241 -0.05 3.62 1.60
C ILE A 241 -0.42 5.05 1.96
N SER A 242 -0.76 5.87 0.96
CA SER A 242 -0.97 7.30 1.17
C SER A 242 -2.18 7.91 0.50
N ASN A 243 -2.69 9.01 1.05
CA ASN A 243 -3.79 9.78 0.45
C ASN A 243 -5.04 8.95 0.13
N ASN A 244 -5.24 7.79 0.74
CA ASN A 244 -6.40 6.95 0.46
C ASN A 244 -7.58 7.37 1.32
N PHE A 245 -8.79 7.16 0.80
CA PHE A 245 -10.04 7.33 1.55
C PHE A 245 -10.70 5.97 1.76
N MET A 246 -10.81 5.55 3.02
CA MET A 246 -11.34 4.23 3.37
C MET A 246 -12.60 4.37 4.21
N THR A 247 -13.66 3.65 3.85
CA THR A 247 -14.95 3.73 4.55
C THR A 247 -15.67 2.37 4.58
N ARG A 248 -16.66 2.25 5.48
CA ARG A 248 -17.67 1.18 5.50
C ARG A 248 -17.07 -0.22 5.34
N HIS A 249 -16.21 -0.61 6.27
CA HIS A 249 -15.50 -1.89 6.21
C HIS A 249 -15.09 -2.39 7.59
N ASP A 250 -15.06 -3.71 7.81
CA ASP A 250 -14.67 -4.27 9.11
C ASP A 250 -13.15 -4.35 9.27
N LYS A 251 -12.51 -5.21 8.47
CA LYS A 251 -11.08 -5.52 8.52
C LYS A 251 -10.33 -4.65 7.52
N VAL A 252 -9.88 -3.47 7.93
CA VAL A 252 -9.39 -2.45 6.98
C VAL A 252 -8.05 -2.83 6.34
N MET A 253 -7.02 -3.05 7.15
CA MET A 253 -5.67 -3.25 6.66
C MET A 253 -4.89 -4.23 7.54
N LEU A 254 -4.50 -5.38 6.97
CA LEU A 254 -3.67 -6.38 7.64
C LEU A 254 -2.23 -6.36 7.11
N LEU A 255 -1.27 -6.11 7.99
CA LEU A 255 0.15 -6.07 7.65
C LEU A 255 0.88 -7.18 8.41
N GLY A 256 1.11 -8.29 7.72
CA GLY A 256 1.58 -9.57 8.24
C GLY A 256 0.42 -10.47 8.70
N HIS A 257 0.42 -11.74 8.29
CA HIS A 257 -0.76 -12.63 8.43
C HIS A 257 -0.70 -13.59 9.63
N ASN A 258 0.50 -14.04 10.01
CA ASN A 258 0.72 -15.12 10.95
C ASN A 258 1.82 -14.76 11.95
N ASP A 259 1.53 -14.93 13.25
CA ASP A 259 2.43 -14.61 14.36
C ASP A 259 3.71 -15.47 14.38
N SER A 260 3.73 -16.59 13.67
CA SER A 260 4.89 -17.47 13.51
C SER A 260 5.71 -17.20 12.24
N TYR A 261 5.25 -16.32 11.36
CA TYR A 261 5.90 -16.07 10.07
C TYR A 261 6.99 -15.00 10.21
N VAL A 262 8.16 -15.43 10.70
CA VAL A 262 9.26 -14.52 11.08
C VAL A 262 9.89 -13.74 9.94
N GLN A 263 9.63 -14.08 8.67
CA GLN A 263 10.14 -13.30 7.53
C GLN A 263 9.49 -11.91 7.46
N ASP A 264 8.28 -11.74 8.02
CA ASP A 264 7.60 -10.43 8.12
C ASP A 264 8.32 -9.45 9.06
N LYS A 265 9.38 -9.86 9.80
CA LYS A 265 10.26 -8.92 10.52
C LYS A 265 10.94 -7.91 9.59
N ASN A 266 11.09 -8.26 8.31
CA ASN A 266 11.65 -7.38 7.28
C ASN A 266 10.60 -6.44 6.67
N MET A 267 9.31 -6.58 7.02
CA MET A 267 8.24 -5.73 6.50
C MET A 267 8.42 -4.29 6.98
N GLN A 268 8.37 -3.35 6.06
CA GLN A 268 8.48 -1.92 6.33
C GLN A 268 7.40 -1.18 5.54
N VAL A 269 6.49 -0.51 6.25
CA VAL A 269 5.32 0.14 5.66
C VAL A 269 5.14 1.56 6.21
N THR A 270 4.93 2.53 5.32
CA THR A 270 4.54 3.90 5.68
C THR A 270 3.05 4.09 5.39
N ILE A 271 2.27 4.48 6.40
CA ILE A 271 0.85 4.82 6.28
C ILE A 271 0.75 6.33 6.53
N ALA A 272 0.49 7.11 5.47
CA ALA A 272 0.57 8.58 5.55
C ALA A 272 -0.58 9.31 4.85
N PHE A 273 -1.12 10.36 5.48
CA PHE A 273 -2.14 11.24 4.87
C PHE A 273 -3.43 10.54 4.41
N ASN A 274 -3.72 9.35 4.93
CA ASN A 274 -4.98 8.68 4.64
C ASN A 274 -6.10 9.31 5.47
N HIS A 275 -7.32 9.26 4.93
CA HIS A 275 -8.53 9.57 5.67
C HIS A 275 -9.29 8.26 5.94
N PHE A 276 -9.28 7.86 7.21
CA PHE A 276 -10.06 6.76 7.73
C PHE A 276 -11.45 7.28 8.16
N GLY A 277 -12.40 7.09 7.26
CA GLY A 277 -13.74 7.66 7.31
C GLY A 277 -14.72 6.85 8.14
N GLU A 278 -16.01 7.07 7.86
CA GLU A 278 -17.07 6.43 8.63
C GLU A 278 -17.26 4.95 8.33
N GLY A 279 -17.83 4.23 9.28
CA GLY A 279 -18.21 2.83 9.11
C GLY A 279 -17.07 1.83 9.23
N LEU A 280 -15.84 2.27 9.51
CA LEU A 280 -14.70 1.40 9.78
C LEU A 280 -14.80 0.75 11.17
N VAL A 281 -14.45 -0.53 11.29
CA VAL A 281 -14.49 -1.25 12.57
C VAL A 281 -13.11 -1.30 13.23
N GLN A 282 -12.11 -1.85 12.55
CA GLN A 282 -10.81 -2.21 13.12
C GLN A 282 -9.70 -2.36 12.08
N ARG A 283 -8.47 -2.66 12.54
CA ARG A 283 -7.27 -2.92 11.72
C ARG A 283 -6.85 -1.73 10.86
N ILE A 284 -6.59 -0.59 11.48
CA ILE A 284 -6.31 0.70 10.84
C ILE A 284 -4.91 1.25 11.21
N PRO A 285 -3.79 0.52 11.04
CA PRO A 285 -3.65 -0.87 10.57
C PRO A 285 -3.69 -1.91 11.71
N ARG A 286 -3.70 -3.21 11.36
CA ARG A 286 -3.28 -4.30 12.25
C ARG A 286 -1.95 -4.88 11.77
N CYS A 287 -0.94 -4.81 12.63
CA CYS A 287 0.45 -5.08 12.27
C CYS A 287 1.03 -6.33 12.96
N ARG A 288 2.00 -6.97 12.33
CA ARG A 288 2.82 -8.03 12.92
C ARG A 288 4.28 -7.89 12.57
N HIS A 289 5.15 -8.22 13.52
CA HIS A 289 6.62 -8.28 13.39
C HIS A 289 7.36 -7.02 12.93
N GLY A 290 7.09 -6.53 11.71
CA GLY A 290 7.86 -5.50 11.02
C GLY A 290 7.79 -4.09 11.63
N TYR A 291 8.09 -3.11 10.80
CA TYR A 291 8.22 -1.71 11.16
C TYR A 291 7.20 -0.83 10.44
N PHE A 292 6.41 -0.10 11.20
CA PHE A 292 5.25 0.65 10.70
C PHE A 292 5.34 2.11 11.13
N HIS A 293 5.40 3.00 10.14
CA HIS A 293 5.36 4.44 10.36
C HIS A 293 3.97 4.96 9.99
N VAL A 294 3.19 5.36 11.00
CA VAL A 294 1.82 5.86 10.87
C VAL A 294 1.84 7.36 11.10
N VAL A 295 1.73 8.17 10.05
CA VAL A 295 2.01 9.61 10.15
C VAL A 295 0.95 10.49 9.49
N ASN A 296 0.48 11.52 10.20
CA ASN A 296 -0.45 12.52 9.69
C ASN A 296 -1.73 11.99 9.00
N ASN A 297 -2.29 10.87 9.48
CA ASN A 297 -3.58 10.34 9.02
C ASN A 297 -4.75 10.91 9.84
N ASP A 298 -5.93 11.08 9.22
CA ASP A 298 -7.16 11.49 9.90
C ASP A 298 -8.06 10.29 10.21
N TYR A 299 -8.19 9.97 11.49
CA TYR A 299 -9.07 8.92 12.01
C TYR A 299 -10.33 9.57 12.53
N THR A 300 -11.36 9.59 11.69
CA THR A 300 -12.61 10.29 12.04
C THR A 300 -13.58 9.43 12.84
N ARG A 301 -13.60 8.12 12.59
CA ARG A 301 -14.43 7.14 13.33
C ARG A 301 -13.81 5.74 13.24
N TRP A 302 -13.84 4.98 14.33
CA TRP A 302 -13.67 3.52 14.37
C TRP A 302 -14.73 2.92 15.31
N LYS A 303 -15.01 1.62 15.20
CA LYS A 303 -16.01 0.96 16.07
C LYS A 303 -15.40 0.06 17.14
N MET A 304 -14.18 -0.45 16.95
CA MET A 304 -13.50 -1.31 17.93
C MET A 304 -12.18 -0.68 18.38
N TYR A 305 -11.18 -0.63 17.49
CA TYR A 305 -9.90 0.04 17.71
C TYR A 305 -9.40 0.64 16.39
N ALA A 306 -8.42 1.54 16.45
CA ALA A 306 -7.77 2.06 15.26
C ALA A 306 -6.51 1.25 14.94
N ILE A 307 -5.46 1.36 15.75
CA ILE A 307 -4.16 0.74 15.52
C ILE A 307 -4.04 -0.52 16.38
N GLY A 308 -3.67 -1.65 15.78
CA GLY A 308 -3.49 -2.89 16.54
C GLY A 308 -2.34 -3.74 16.05
N GLY A 309 -2.09 -4.85 16.73
CA GLY A 309 -1.07 -5.78 16.31
C GLY A 309 -0.84 -6.94 17.26
N SER A 310 -0.12 -7.94 16.77
CA SER A 310 0.34 -9.12 17.50
C SER A 310 1.76 -9.48 17.06
N ALA A 311 2.47 -10.29 17.85
CA ALA A 311 3.84 -10.74 17.52
C ALA A 311 4.88 -9.61 17.36
N ALA A 312 4.85 -8.66 18.30
CA ALA A 312 5.88 -7.63 18.50
C ALA A 312 6.19 -6.70 17.29
N PRO A 313 5.19 -6.08 16.63
CA PRO A 313 5.46 -5.07 15.62
C PRO A 313 6.04 -3.80 16.27
N THR A 314 6.86 -3.07 15.53
CA THR A 314 7.26 -1.71 15.90
C THR A 314 6.33 -0.71 15.24
N ILE A 315 5.61 0.10 16.02
CA ILE A 315 4.63 1.07 15.53
C ILE A 315 5.02 2.46 16.01
N ASN A 316 5.27 3.35 15.07
CA ASN A 316 5.54 4.76 15.33
C ASN A 316 4.39 5.61 14.79
N SER A 317 3.50 6.04 15.70
CA SER A 317 2.40 6.96 15.44
C SER A 317 2.86 8.40 15.64
N GLN A 318 2.78 9.23 14.60
CA GLN A 318 3.27 10.62 14.65
C GLN A 318 2.32 11.62 13.97
N GLY A 319 1.89 12.64 14.72
CA GLY A 319 1.09 13.75 14.20
C GLY A 319 -0.25 13.36 13.58
N ASN A 320 -0.80 12.19 13.89
CA ASN A 320 -2.13 11.75 13.47
C ASN A 320 -3.22 12.51 14.24
N ARG A 321 -4.45 12.46 13.72
CA ARG A 321 -5.64 12.98 14.40
C ARG A 321 -6.60 11.84 14.68
N PHE A 322 -6.93 11.63 15.96
CA PHE A 322 -7.82 10.56 16.42
C PHE A 322 -9.08 11.13 17.05
N LEU A 323 -10.21 11.04 16.35
CA LEU A 323 -11.52 11.34 16.88
C LEU A 323 -12.21 10.05 17.34
N ALA A 324 -12.12 9.76 18.64
CA ALA A 324 -12.75 8.56 19.19
C ALA A 324 -14.29 8.62 19.02
N PRO A 325 -14.93 7.45 18.80
CA PRO A 325 -16.39 7.35 18.80
C PRO A 325 -16.97 7.69 20.19
N ASN A 326 -18.28 7.93 20.26
CA ASN A 326 -18.95 8.19 21.54
C ASN A 326 -19.00 6.97 22.47
N ASN A 327 -18.82 5.76 21.93
CA ASN A 327 -18.74 4.53 22.72
C ASN A 327 -17.56 4.60 23.71
N ILE A 328 -17.85 4.46 25.00
CA ILE A 328 -16.84 4.50 26.07
C ILE A 328 -15.85 3.33 26.01
N PHE A 329 -16.23 2.21 25.39
CA PHE A 329 -15.38 1.03 25.27
C PHE A 329 -14.45 1.07 24.05
N SER A 330 -14.50 2.14 23.25
CA SER A 330 -13.73 2.30 22.02
C SER A 330 -12.91 3.59 22.02
N LYS A 331 -12.52 4.06 23.21
CA LYS A 331 -11.69 5.25 23.41
C LYS A 331 -10.21 4.98 23.17
N GLU A 332 -9.77 3.77 23.48
CA GLU A 332 -8.40 3.37 23.21
C GLU A 332 -8.17 3.23 21.70
N VAL A 333 -7.15 3.94 21.22
CA VAL A 333 -6.69 3.86 19.82
C VAL A 333 -6.04 2.51 19.56
N THR A 334 -5.32 1.99 20.56
CA THR A 334 -4.44 0.82 20.49
C THR A 334 -5.15 -0.49 20.86
N LYS A 335 -4.78 -1.59 20.18
CA LYS A 335 -5.17 -2.94 20.57
C LYS A 335 -4.01 -3.95 20.42
N HIS A 336 -3.47 -4.40 21.54
CA HIS A 336 -2.51 -5.50 21.60
C HIS A 336 -3.26 -6.82 21.53
N GLU A 337 -3.23 -7.47 20.38
CA GLU A 337 -3.98 -8.71 20.11
C GLU A 337 -3.21 -9.92 20.60
N TYR A 338 -3.92 -10.84 21.25
CA TYR A 338 -3.41 -12.16 21.68
C TYR A 338 -2.13 -12.14 22.53
N ALA A 339 -1.87 -11.03 23.23
CA ALA A 339 -0.71 -10.88 24.09
C ALA A 339 -1.11 -10.33 25.46
N ASP A 340 -0.56 -10.92 26.51
CA ASP A 340 -0.72 -10.41 27.87
C ASP A 340 0.12 -9.15 28.08
N GLU A 341 -0.24 -8.36 29.10
CA GLU A 341 0.47 -7.13 29.45
C GLU A 341 1.97 -7.32 29.74
N SER A 342 2.34 -8.47 30.31
CA SER A 342 3.76 -8.81 30.52
C SER A 342 4.54 -8.99 29.22
N GLU A 343 3.86 -9.33 28.12
CA GLU A 343 4.47 -9.52 26.81
C GLU A 343 4.48 -8.19 26.03
N TRP A 344 3.30 -7.62 25.78
CA TRP A 344 3.20 -6.47 24.86
C TRP A 344 3.86 -5.20 25.40
N LYS A 345 4.05 -5.07 26.72
CA LYS A 345 4.83 -3.97 27.31
C LYS A 345 6.26 -3.88 26.77
N ASN A 346 6.80 -4.97 26.24
CA ASN A 346 8.13 -5.01 25.64
C ASN A 346 8.14 -4.66 24.13
N TRP A 347 6.97 -4.54 23.51
CA TRP A 347 6.85 -4.13 22.10
C TRP A 347 7.09 -2.63 21.98
N ASN A 348 7.54 -2.15 20.81
CA ASN A 348 7.88 -0.74 20.62
C ASN A 348 6.72 0.02 19.96
N TRP A 349 5.78 0.51 20.77
CA TRP A 349 4.63 1.30 20.29
C TRP A 349 4.72 2.71 20.82
N ARG A 350 4.83 3.66 19.90
CA ARG A 350 5.12 5.07 20.19
C ARG A 350 4.03 5.96 19.61
N SER A 351 3.72 7.04 20.33
CA SER A 351 2.79 8.10 19.92
C SER A 351 3.43 9.45 20.19
N GLU A 352 3.56 10.30 19.17
CA GLU A 352 4.21 11.60 19.28
C GLU A 352 3.46 12.68 18.47
N GLY A 353 3.05 13.77 19.13
CA GLY A 353 2.37 14.89 18.45
C GLY A 353 0.96 14.57 17.95
N ASP A 354 0.42 13.39 18.26
CA ASP A 354 -0.93 12.97 17.91
C ASP A 354 -1.99 13.82 18.63
N LEU A 355 -3.06 14.18 17.91
CA LEU A 355 -4.21 14.89 18.45
C LEU A 355 -5.29 13.90 18.86
N MET A 356 -5.51 13.77 20.16
CA MET A 356 -6.53 12.91 20.74
C MET A 356 -7.81 13.70 21.03
N LEU A 357 -8.92 13.32 20.40
CA LEU A 357 -10.21 14.00 20.53
C LEU A 357 -11.27 13.05 21.10
N ASN A 358 -12.28 13.62 21.76
CA ASN A 358 -13.40 12.89 22.35
C ASN A 358 -12.97 11.77 23.31
N GLY A 359 -11.92 12.01 24.10
CA GLY A 359 -11.40 11.04 25.07
C GLY A 359 -10.58 9.91 24.46
N ALA A 360 -10.17 10.02 23.18
CA ALA A 360 -9.20 9.11 22.60
C ALA A 360 -7.92 9.06 23.45
N TYR A 361 -7.27 7.91 23.52
CA TYR A 361 -5.93 7.80 24.08
C TYR A 361 -5.15 6.66 23.43
N PHE A 362 -3.83 6.76 23.47
CA PHE A 362 -2.91 5.74 22.97
C PHE A 362 -2.14 5.16 24.16
N THR A 363 -2.02 3.84 24.24
CA THR A 363 -1.23 3.14 25.27
C THR A 363 0.15 2.79 24.71
N PRO A 364 1.21 3.57 25.02
CA PRO A 364 2.55 3.29 24.53
C PRO A 364 3.20 2.11 25.27
N SER A 365 4.22 1.52 24.65
CA SER A 365 4.98 0.40 25.21
C SER A 365 6.45 0.43 24.76
N GLY A 366 7.28 -0.37 25.43
CA GLY A 366 8.69 -0.56 25.10
C GLY A 366 9.61 0.46 25.78
N ALA A 367 10.92 0.32 25.52
CA ALA A 367 11.97 1.10 26.18
C ALA A 367 12.06 2.58 25.73
N GLY A 368 11.09 3.06 24.94
CA GLY A 368 11.13 4.38 24.33
C GLY A 368 12.05 4.46 23.11
N ALA A 369 12.34 5.69 22.69
CA ALA A 369 13.15 6.01 21.51
C ALA A 369 14.64 5.70 21.71
N SER A 370 15.30 5.08 20.72
CA SER A 370 16.77 5.11 20.64
C SER A 370 17.26 6.55 20.48
N SER A 371 18.52 6.84 20.79
CA SER A 371 19.11 8.19 20.62
C SER A 371 19.07 8.70 19.16
N SER A 372 18.94 7.79 18.17
CA SER A 372 18.70 8.12 16.76
C SER A 372 17.24 8.54 16.49
N TYR A 373 16.26 7.90 17.11
CA TYR A 373 14.85 8.32 17.06
C TYR A 373 14.64 9.67 17.75
N ALA A 374 15.30 9.92 18.89
CA ALA A 374 15.24 11.23 19.57
C ALA A 374 15.82 12.40 18.73
N LYS A 375 16.72 12.10 17.77
CA LYS A 375 17.15 13.08 16.75
C LYS A 375 16.15 13.19 15.60
N ALA A 376 15.49 12.09 15.22
CA ALA A 376 14.43 12.10 14.23
C ALA A 376 13.20 12.91 14.66
N SER A 377 12.82 12.81 15.93
CA SER A 377 11.71 13.56 16.56
C SER A 377 11.98 15.07 16.63
N SER A 378 13.24 15.50 16.55
CA SER A 378 13.59 16.93 16.46
C SER A 378 13.11 17.58 15.15
N LEU A 379 12.78 16.77 14.13
CA LEU A 379 12.04 17.16 12.94
C LEU A 379 10.67 16.49 13.00
N SER A 380 9.67 17.13 13.59
CA SER A 380 8.36 16.50 13.81
C SER A 380 7.54 16.35 12.51
N ALA A 381 6.58 15.42 12.52
CA ALA A 381 5.46 15.35 11.58
C ALA A 381 4.73 16.71 11.45
N ARG A 382 3.82 16.90 10.47
CA ARG A 382 2.99 18.12 10.46
C ARG A 382 2.20 18.21 11.76
N PRO A 383 1.94 19.43 12.28
CA PRO A 383 1.04 19.60 13.41
C PRO A 383 -0.28 18.87 13.15
N SER A 384 -0.70 18.05 14.11
CA SER A 384 -1.91 17.24 14.02
C SER A 384 -3.19 18.08 13.85
N SER A 385 -3.15 19.37 14.20
CA SER A 385 -4.21 20.34 13.92
C SER A 385 -4.42 20.61 12.42
N LEU A 386 -3.43 20.35 11.56
CA LEU A 386 -3.53 20.52 10.11
C LEU A 386 -4.00 19.26 9.40
N VAL A 387 -4.07 18.11 10.09
CA VAL A 387 -4.36 16.80 9.49
C VAL A 387 -5.63 16.81 8.66
N SER A 388 -6.73 17.37 9.18
CA SER A 388 -7.99 17.43 8.42
C SER A 388 -7.89 18.29 7.14
N SER A 389 -6.98 19.27 7.09
CA SER A 389 -6.73 20.07 5.88
C SER A 389 -5.86 19.30 4.89
N ILE A 390 -4.74 18.72 5.33
CA ILE A 390 -3.76 18.06 4.45
C ILE A 390 -4.26 16.70 3.92
N THR A 391 -5.30 16.14 4.53
CA THR A 391 -5.98 14.90 4.09
C THR A 391 -7.33 15.16 3.42
N SER A 392 -7.74 16.43 3.25
CA SER A 392 -9.05 16.79 2.67
C SER A 392 -9.24 16.29 1.23
N GLY A 393 -8.14 16.09 0.49
CA GLY A 393 -8.14 15.56 -0.86
C GLY A 393 -7.96 14.04 -0.96
N ALA A 394 -8.00 13.31 0.16
CA ALA A 394 -7.80 11.86 0.16
C ALA A 394 -8.88 11.11 -0.63
N GLY A 395 -8.50 9.98 -1.24
CA GLY A 395 -9.33 9.17 -2.11
C GLY A 395 -9.09 9.39 -3.59
N ALA A 396 -9.88 8.69 -4.41
CA ALA A 396 -9.85 8.80 -5.86
C ALA A 396 -10.20 10.23 -6.30
N LEU A 397 -9.34 10.78 -7.14
CA LEU A 397 -9.41 12.17 -7.55
C LEU A 397 -10.59 12.42 -8.49
N VAL A 398 -11.36 13.48 -8.24
CA VAL A 398 -12.53 13.81 -9.06
C VAL A 398 -12.13 14.79 -10.16
N CYS A 399 -12.11 14.32 -11.41
CA CYS A 399 -11.87 15.20 -12.55
C CYS A 399 -13.10 16.11 -12.80
N ARG A 400 -12.96 17.43 -12.59
CA ARG A 400 -13.92 18.43 -13.07
C ARG A 400 -13.22 19.31 -14.10
N LYS A 401 -13.45 19.04 -15.40
CA LYS A 401 -12.94 19.78 -16.58
C LYS A 401 -11.46 20.23 -16.42
N CYS A 402 -10.53 19.36 -16.81
CA CYS A 402 -9.08 19.64 -16.96
C CYS A 402 -8.34 20.13 -15.70
N SER A 403 -8.95 20.09 -14.52
CA SER A 403 -8.26 20.34 -13.25
C SER A 403 -8.56 19.21 -12.27
N ILE A 404 -7.48 18.63 -11.74
CA ILE A 404 -7.53 17.63 -10.67
C ILE A 404 -7.55 18.42 -9.36
N TYR A 405 -8.74 18.59 -8.77
CA TYR A 405 -8.91 19.28 -7.49
C TYR A 405 -9.12 18.33 -6.34
#